data_AF-A0A061RTR3-F1
#
_entry.id   AF-A0A061RTR3-F1
#
_cell.length_a   1.000
_cell.length_b   1.000
_cell.length_c   1.000
_cell.angle_alpha   90.00
_cell.angle_beta   90.00
_cell.angle_gamma   90.00
#
_symmetry.space_group_name_H-M   'P 1'
#
loop_
_entity.id
_entity.type
_entity.pdbx_description
1 polymer ?
#
loop_
_entity_poly.entity_id
_entity_poly.type
_entity_poly.pdbx_seq_one_letter_code
_entity_poly.pdbx_strand_id
1 'polypeptide(L)'
;MSRPVSHAGSAGSYKSNASSKTRYRTVAKGSYVDDTLFGKSGAKTGCKEAPASERTKAPKNKPVPSGRTKTVSSDDVTLVTAKDLERMKGPSPILSAEQQQRLKAEAEAARAEKQAVALQRKEKMLRMEEESKKKVPPTETEKLKMEADAKVLSNAEMARLEELDAVKHMNQMQLYAKCVTIRDAQVEEKKHMMVEEEEDERRLDLMMEIERLKALEHYEERDRARAEERTVGARMLQEQIDEVRQEKVRQDELMAQERAQMNAQLKRLEEEERASREQKKQQARLLMEEVSKANADQIRRKKDVQQREAMEDAQIARYLMEKAAREESEASRQAALKKAKEEEIARLRAQQERAQDKQSELDELRARRYQEAYEREWRQKEAAAAERQRQINDDLLGAREAQKQARLKQMAEQAEAEREEFERILRANREKEAEEAQQAAAQRTIRNRHREELMNQIKSNLEQKRREEHAALEEGRRAADAHSHYVNNLMKVKEMKLSELKDAGVPDKYCAELQSFKVGG
;
A
#
# COMPACT_ATOMS: atom_id res chain seq x y z
N MET A 1 -9.23 -57.76 12.32
CA MET A 1 -8.36 -57.44 13.47
C MET A 1 -8.56 -55.97 13.81
N SER A 2 -8.73 -55.70 15.10
CA SER A 2 -9.32 -54.51 15.70
C SER A 2 -8.27 -53.47 16.14
N ARG A 3 -8.55 -52.17 15.88
CA ARG A 3 -8.32 -50.90 16.67
C ARG A 3 -6.99 -50.65 17.45
N PRO A 4 -6.69 -49.44 17.99
CA PRO A 4 -7.39 -48.12 18.01
C PRO A 4 -6.51 -46.88 17.59
N VAL A 5 -7.05 -45.75 17.12
CA VAL A 5 -7.49 -44.48 17.80
C VAL A 5 -6.46 -43.74 18.67
N SER A 6 -6.10 -42.51 18.28
CA SER A 6 -5.99 -41.33 19.18
C SER A 6 -6.09 -40.00 18.40
N HIS A 7 -6.76 -39.03 19.03
CA HIS A 7 -7.16 -37.68 18.59
C HIS A 7 -6.16 -36.61 19.04
N ALA A 8 -6.05 -35.52 18.25
CA ALA A 8 -5.89 -34.09 18.63
C ALA A 8 -5.36 -33.35 17.37
N GLY A 9 -5.87 -32.24 16.86
CA GLY A 9 -6.59 -31.12 17.46
C GLY A 9 -5.75 -29.84 17.27
N SER A 10 -6.10 -28.98 16.32
CA SER A 10 -6.11 -27.51 16.43
C SER A 10 -6.04 -26.82 15.05
N ALA A 11 -7.11 -26.07 14.77
CA ALA A 11 -7.24 -25.15 13.66
C ALA A 11 -6.62 -23.78 14.02
N GLY A 12 -5.73 -23.28 13.16
CA GLY A 12 -5.12 -21.96 13.28
C GLY A 12 -5.64 -21.00 12.21
N SER A 13 -6.53 -20.11 12.62
CA SER A 13 -7.17 -19.03 11.87
C SER A 13 -6.18 -18.08 11.18
N TYR A 14 -6.35 -17.90 9.87
CA TYR A 14 -5.86 -16.75 9.10
C TYR A 14 -6.58 -15.48 9.59
N LYS A 15 -5.85 -14.59 10.26
CA LYS A 15 -6.37 -13.26 10.65
C LYS A 15 -6.21 -12.30 9.48
N SER A 16 -7.32 -12.01 8.83
CA SER A 16 -7.57 -10.77 8.10
C SER A 16 -7.49 -9.59 9.08
N ASN A 17 -6.54 -8.66 8.89
CA ASN A 17 -6.55 -7.39 9.59
C ASN A 17 -7.08 -6.31 8.65
N ALA A 18 -8.39 -6.08 8.74
CA ALA A 18 -9.07 -4.95 8.14
C ALA A 18 -9.20 -3.80 9.16
N SER A 19 -9.22 -2.59 8.60
CA SER A 19 -9.58 -1.30 9.19
C SER A 19 -8.47 -0.57 9.97
N SER A 20 -7.89 0.38 9.25
CA SER A 20 -7.28 1.59 9.80
C SER A 20 -8.30 2.34 10.65
N LYS A 21 -8.15 2.26 11.97
CA LYS A 21 -8.80 3.20 12.91
C LYS A 21 -8.24 4.60 12.67
N THR A 22 -9.02 5.45 12.02
CA THR A 22 -8.88 6.90 12.08
C THR A 22 -9.06 7.31 13.55
N ARG A 23 -7.94 7.59 14.24
CA ARG A 23 -7.98 8.23 15.55
C ARG A 23 -8.32 9.70 15.34
N TYR A 24 -9.57 10.08 15.59
CA TYR A 24 -9.85 11.47 15.93
C TYR A 24 -9.15 11.79 17.25
N ARG A 25 -8.21 12.73 17.19
CA ARG A 25 -7.58 13.33 18.36
C ARG A 25 -8.61 14.25 19.00
N THR A 26 -9.26 13.79 20.08
CA THR A 26 -10.05 14.66 20.96
C THR A 26 -9.09 15.58 21.69
N VAL A 27 -9.05 16.85 21.29
CA VAL A 27 -8.38 17.91 22.05
C VAL A 27 -9.33 18.33 23.18
N ALA A 28 -8.85 18.19 24.41
CA ALA A 28 -9.27 18.81 25.67
C ALA A 28 -10.70 19.37 25.75
N LYS A 29 -11.54 18.72 26.57
CA LYS A 29 -12.75 19.31 27.14
C LYS A 29 -12.38 19.88 28.51
N GLY A 30 -11.99 21.15 28.54
CA GLY A 30 -11.67 21.85 29.79
C GLY A 30 -10.54 22.88 29.66
N SER A 31 -10.75 23.94 28.89
CA SER A 31 -10.00 25.18 29.09
C SER A 31 -10.78 26.05 30.06
N TYR A 32 -10.34 26.09 31.31
CA TYR A 32 -10.69 27.16 32.23
C TYR A 32 -9.93 28.41 31.76
N VAL A 33 -10.59 29.21 30.93
CA VAL A 33 -10.11 30.54 30.56
C VAL A 33 -10.83 31.51 31.48
N ASP A 34 -10.03 32.24 32.26
CA ASP A 34 -10.47 33.27 33.18
C ASP A 34 -10.92 34.50 32.37
N ASP A 35 -12.23 34.66 32.23
CA ASP A 35 -12.88 35.76 31.49
C ASP A 35 -12.93 37.09 32.28
N THR A 36 -12.10 37.27 33.31
CA THR A 36 -12.00 38.54 34.05
C THR A 36 -10.95 39.52 33.50
N LEU A 37 -10.28 39.21 32.39
CA LEU A 37 -9.17 40.03 31.87
C LEU A 37 -9.53 41.04 30.75
N PHE A 38 -10.76 41.05 30.23
CA PHE A 38 -11.17 42.06 29.23
C PHE A 38 -12.52 42.68 29.60
N GLY A 39 -12.44 43.86 30.22
CA GLY A 39 -13.60 44.65 30.63
C GLY A 39 -14.53 45.00 29.46
N LYS A 40 -15.84 45.00 29.75
CA LYS A 40 -16.86 45.58 28.85
C LYS A 40 -17.67 46.64 29.59
N SER A 41 -17.47 47.88 29.15
CA SER A 41 -18.39 49.00 29.27
C SER A 41 -19.63 48.77 28.40
N GLY A 42 -20.79 49.25 28.86
CA GLY A 42 -22.10 48.90 28.30
C GLY A 42 -22.61 49.78 27.17
N ALA A 43 -23.80 49.46 26.67
CA ALA A 43 -24.89 50.36 26.30
C ALA A 43 -26.12 49.57 25.80
N LYS A 44 -27.28 50.23 25.88
CA LYS A 44 -28.67 49.72 25.77
C LYS A 44 -29.20 49.64 24.34
N THR A 45 -30.26 48.85 24.14
CA THR A 45 -31.53 49.07 23.39
C THR A 45 -32.21 47.70 23.22
N GLY A 46 -33.52 47.46 23.23
CA GLY A 46 -34.74 48.23 23.45
C GLY A 46 -35.96 47.25 23.36
N CYS A 47 -36.98 47.53 24.17
CA CYS A 47 -38.42 47.24 24.07
C CYS A 47 -38.96 46.06 23.21
N LYS A 48 -39.74 45.13 23.82
CA LYS A 48 -41.08 44.69 23.36
C LYS A 48 -41.93 44.11 24.50
N GLU A 49 -43.13 44.70 24.64
CA GLU A 49 -44.48 44.17 24.90
C GLU A 49 -44.76 43.04 25.94
N ALA A 50 -45.80 43.31 26.74
CA ALA A 50 -46.46 42.47 27.77
C ALA A 50 -47.46 41.45 27.12
N PRO A 51 -48.26 40.63 27.86
CA PRO A 51 -48.47 40.56 29.32
C PRO A 51 -48.61 39.14 29.94
N ALA A 52 -48.63 39.12 31.29
CA ALA A 52 -49.59 38.40 32.16
C ALA A 52 -48.96 37.55 33.30
N SER A 53 -49.61 37.66 34.48
CA SER A 53 -49.64 36.71 35.61
C SER A 53 -48.36 36.63 36.47
N GLU A 54 -48.32 36.66 37.81
CA GLU A 54 -49.32 36.63 38.89
C GLU A 54 -48.65 37.05 40.23
N ARG A 55 -49.47 37.63 41.11
CA ARG A 55 -49.51 37.49 42.58
C ARG A 55 -48.30 37.84 43.49
N THR A 56 -48.57 38.89 44.28
CA THR A 56 -48.45 39.00 45.76
C THR A 56 -47.08 39.10 46.42
N LYS A 57 -46.84 40.23 47.10
CA LYS A 57 -46.66 40.31 48.57
C LYS A 57 -46.63 41.78 49.06
N ALA A 58 -47.10 41.94 50.29
CA ALA A 58 -47.53 43.17 50.97
C ALA A 58 -46.44 44.23 51.27
N PRO A 59 -46.81 45.51 51.48
CA PRO A 59 -45.96 46.48 52.14
C PRO A 59 -46.26 46.64 53.64
N LYS A 60 -45.22 47.10 54.33
CA LYS A 60 -45.01 47.17 55.77
C LYS A 60 -45.78 48.31 56.44
N ASN A 61 -45.97 48.11 57.74
CA ASN A 61 -46.79 48.89 58.65
C ASN A 61 -45.93 49.89 59.48
N LYS A 62 -46.55 51.07 59.75
CA LYS A 62 -46.39 52.01 60.91
C LYS A 62 -45.23 53.05 60.95
N PRO A 63 -45.39 54.17 61.70
CA PRO A 63 -46.63 54.90 62.05
C PRO A 63 -46.54 56.45 61.94
N VAL A 64 -47.71 57.08 61.86
CA VAL A 64 -48.00 58.54 61.92
C VAL A 64 -48.37 58.95 63.36
N PRO A 65 -48.05 60.16 63.85
CA PRO A 65 -48.64 60.68 65.09
C PRO A 65 -49.88 61.56 64.85
N SER A 66 -50.98 61.15 65.50
CA SER A 66 -51.95 61.98 66.23
C SER A 66 -52.54 63.23 65.55
N GLY A 67 -53.67 63.04 64.85
CA GLY A 67 -54.63 64.10 64.51
C GLY A 67 -55.80 64.16 65.50
N ARG A 68 -56.03 65.35 66.03
CA ARG A 68 -56.94 65.74 67.13
C ARG A 68 -58.42 65.63 66.74
N THR A 69 -59.21 64.98 67.59
CA THR A 69 -60.69 64.96 67.53
C THR A 69 -61.27 66.33 67.87
N LYS A 70 -62.09 66.90 66.98
CA LYS A 70 -63.02 68.00 67.29
C LYS A 70 -64.43 67.43 67.40
N THR A 71 -64.93 67.34 68.62
CA THR A 71 -66.35 67.16 68.92
C THR A 71 -67.03 68.53 69.05
N VAL A 72 -68.31 68.51 68.71
CA VAL A 72 -69.20 69.64 68.48
C VAL A 72 -69.66 70.29 69.80
N SER A 73 -70.01 71.57 69.67
CA SER A 73 -70.61 72.51 70.61
C SER A 73 -71.63 71.96 71.62
N SER A 74 -71.58 72.52 72.83
CA SER A 74 -72.76 72.79 73.65
C SER A 74 -72.56 74.16 74.34
N ASP A 75 -73.06 75.21 73.67
CA ASP A 75 -73.35 76.48 74.32
C ASP A 75 -74.61 76.35 75.19
N ASP A 76 -74.75 77.28 76.13
CA ASP A 76 -75.93 77.60 76.95
C ASP A 76 -76.15 76.83 78.26
N VAL A 77 -75.19 76.97 79.20
CA VAL A 77 -75.53 77.17 80.62
C VAL A 77 -74.64 78.27 81.19
N THR A 78 -75.14 79.50 81.26
CA THR A 78 -74.45 80.61 81.95
C THR A 78 -74.68 80.49 83.45
N LEU A 79 -73.78 79.77 84.15
CA LEU A 79 -73.64 79.87 85.59
C LEU A 79 -73.00 81.22 85.93
N VAL A 80 -73.80 82.18 86.41
CA VAL A 80 -73.27 83.43 86.95
C VAL A 80 -72.43 83.10 88.19
N THR A 81 -71.11 83.18 88.06
CA THR A 81 -70.19 82.86 89.15
C THR A 81 -70.21 83.98 90.19
N ALA A 82 -69.78 83.72 91.44
CA ALA A 82 -69.76 84.74 92.50
C ALA A 82 -69.00 86.02 92.07
N LYS A 83 -67.97 85.87 91.23
CA LYS A 83 -67.23 86.99 90.62
C LYS A 83 -68.06 87.80 89.61
N ASP A 84 -68.98 87.15 88.89
CA ASP A 84 -69.88 87.84 87.95
C ASP A 84 -70.95 88.64 88.70
N LEU A 85 -71.45 88.12 89.83
CA LEU A 85 -72.36 88.86 90.73
C LEU A 85 -71.68 90.07 91.40
N GLU A 86 -70.42 89.93 91.81
CA GLU A 86 -69.62 91.04 92.33
C GLU A 86 -69.32 92.10 91.24
N ARG A 87 -69.06 91.66 90.00
CA ARG A 87 -68.88 92.56 88.85
C ARG A 87 -70.16 93.35 88.52
N MET A 88 -71.35 92.78 88.74
CA MET A 88 -72.63 93.47 88.52
C MET A 88 -73.01 94.44 89.65
N LYS A 89 -72.45 94.27 90.86
CA LYS A 89 -72.70 95.16 92.02
C LYS A 89 -71.67 96.30 92.14
N GLY A 90 -70.51 96.18 91.49
CA GLY A 90 -69.50 97.24 91.47
C GLY A 90 -69.87 98.38 90.50
N PRO A 91 -69.59 99.65 90.84
CA PRO A 91 -69.74 100.74 89.86
C PRO A 91 -68.82 100.46 88.67
N SER A 92 -69.38 100.40 87.46
CA SER A 92 -68.61 100.23 86.23
C SER A 92 -67.59 101.36 86.10
N PRO A 93 -66.27 101.08 86.10
CA PRO A 93 -65.28 102.13 85.97
C PRO A 93 -65.36 102.71 84.56
N ILE A 94 -65.67 103.99 84.46
CA ILE A 94 -65.60 104.75 83.22
C ILE A 94 -64.11 104.96 82.92
N LEU A 95 -63.48 103.98 82.27
CA LEU A 95 -62.10 104.05 81.79
C LEU A 95 -62.07 104.86 80.49
N SER A 96 -61.16 105.84 80.39
CA SER A 96 -61.01 106.62 79.16
C SER A 96 -60.45 105.74 78.03
N ALA A 97 -60.74 106.10 76.77
CA ALA A 97 -60.25 105.39 75.59
C ALA A 97 -58.71 105.23 75.57
N GLU A 98 -57.99 106.19 76.18
CA GLU A 98 -56.53 106.17 76.26
C GLU A 98 -56.01 105.09 77.23
N GLN A 99 -56.70 104.83 78.33
CA GLN A 99 -56.31 103.80 79.29
C GLN A 99 -56.52 102.38 78.71
N GLN A 100 -57.55 102.20 77.88
CA GLN A 100 -57.79 100.93 77.17
C GLN A 100 -56.74 100.65 76.08
N GLN A 101 -56.25 101.68 75.39
CA GLN A 101 -55.19 101.53 74.39
C GLN A 101 -53.85 101.17 75.03
N ARG A 102 -53.51 101.76 76.19
CA ARG A 102 -52.28 101.41 76.92
C ARG A 102 -52.27 99.95 77.37
N LEU A 103 -53.37 99.46 77.95
CA LEU A 103 -53.48 98.06 78.38
C LEU A 103 -53.42 97.07 77.21
N LYS A 104 -53.97 97.43 76.03
CA LYS A 104 -53.85 96.62 74.82
C LYS A 104 -52.43 96.60 74.27
N ALA A 105 -51.76 97.76 74.21
CA ALA A 105 -50.39 97.87 73.75
C ALA A 105 -49.42 97.09 74.66
N GLU A 106 -49.62 97.14 75.98
CA GLU A 106 -48.85 96.34 76.94
C GLU A 106 -49.10 94.82 76.76
N ALA A 107 -50.34 94.42 76.48
CA ALA A 107 -50.67 93.01 76.21
C ALA A 107 -50.07 92.51 74.87
N GLU A 108 -50.03 93.36 73.85
CA GLU A 108 -49.38 93.06 72.56
C GLU A 108 -47.86 93.02 72.68
N ALA A 109 -47.25 93.94 73.42
CA ALA A 109 -45.83 93.92 73.72
C ALA A 109 -45.42 92.64 74.48
N ALA A 110 -46.18 92.26 75.51
CA ALA A 110 -45.95 91.02 76.25
C ALA A 110 -46.15 89.74 75.40
N ARG A 111 -46.97 89.79 74.34
CA ARG A 111 -47.11 88.70 73.36
C ARG A 111 -45.95 88.68 72.36
N ALA A 112 -45.51 89.85 71.90
CA ALA A 112 -44.39 89.99 70.98
C ALA A 112 -43.07 89.51 71.61
N GLU A 113 -42.82 89.83 72.87
CA GLU A 113 -41.64 89.34 73.61
C GLU A 113 -41.62 87.80 73.71
N LYS A 114 -42.78 87.19 73.98
CA LYS A 114 -42.91 85.72 74.02
C LYS A 114 -42.71 85.06 72.65
N GLN A 115 -43.07 85.75 71.57
CA GLN A 115 -42.91 85.24 70.20
C GLN A 115 -41.49 85.45 69.64
N ALA A 116 -40.78 86.50 70.07
CA ALA A 116 -39.41 86.79 69.61
C ALA A 116 -38.45 85.62 69.88
N VAL A 117 -38.53 84.99 71.05
CA VAL A 117 -37.70 83.82 71.41
C VAL A 117 -38.01 82.61 70.51
N ALA A 118 -39.27 82.41 70.12
CA ALA A 118 -39.67 81.33 69.22
C ALA A 118 -39.22 81.58 67.77
N LEU A 119 -39.27 82.83 67.31
CA LEU A 119 -38.82 83.22 65.97
C LEU A 119 -37.30 83.06 65.81
N GLN A 120 -36.50 83.49 66.80
CA GLN A 120 -35.05 83.27 66.78
C GLN A 120 -34.66 81.79 66.76
N ARG A 121 -35.43 80.93 67.45
CA ARG A 121 -35.23 79.47 67.41
C ARG A 121 -35.57 78.90 66.03
N LYS A 122 -36.63 79.37 65.39
CA LYS A 122 -37.02 78.97 64.02
C LYS A 122 -35.97 79.40 62.99
N GLU A 123 -35.43 80.61 63.12
CA GLU A 123 -34.38 81.11 62.23
C GLU A 123 -33.07 80.32 62.38
N LYS A 124 -32.66 80.01 63.61
CA LYS A 124 -31.51 79.12 63.86
C LYS A 124 -31.73 77.72 63.27
N MET A 125 -32.92 77.15 63.40
CA MET A 125 -33.26 75.86 62.80
C MET A 125 -33.17 75.90 61.27
N LEU A 126 -33.67 76.97 60.64
CA LEU A 126 -33.58 77.16 59.19
C LEU A 126 -32.12 77.28 58.71
N ARG A 127 -31.28 78.05 59.41
CA ARG A 127 -29.85 78.17 59.08
C ARG A 127 -29.12 76.83 59.24
N MET A 128 -29.39 76.09 60.32
CA MET A 128 -28.84 74.75 60.53
C MET A 128 -29.31 73.76 59.45
N GLU A 129 -30.55 73.88 58.99
CA GLU A 129 -31.10 73.04 57.92
C GLU A 129 -30.47 73.35 56.55
N GLU A 130 -30.18 74.62 56.26
CA GLU A 130 -29.41 75.03 55.07
C GLU A 130 -27.96 74.54 55.10
N GLU A 131 -27.29 74.60 56.26
CA GLU A 131 -25.95 74.04 56.43
C GLU A 131 -25.93 72.52 56.34
N SER A 132 -26.94 71.83 56.88
CA SER A 132 -27.10 70.39 56.72
C SER A 132 -27.32 69.98 55.27
N LYS A 133 -28.11 70.74 54.49
CA LYS A 133 -28.32 70.50 53.06
C LYS A 133 -27.05 70.63 52.22
N LYS A 134 -26.16 71.57 52.57
CA LYS A 134 -24.84 71.75 51.89
C LYS A 134 -23.83 70.65 52.24
N LYS A 135 -23.97 70.01 53.40
CA LYS A 135 -23.06 68.96 53.90
C LYS A 135 -23.55 67.53 53.58
N VAL A 136 -24.63 67.38 52.81
CA VAL A 136 -25.09 66.06 52.38
C VAL A 136 -24.02 65.47 51.44
N PRO A 137 -23.40 64.33 51.79
CA PRO A 137 -22.43 63.69 50.91
C PRO A 137 -23.13 63.25 49.62
N PRO A 138 -22.47 63.41 48.46
CA PRO A 138 -23.06 63.03 47.18
C PRO A 138 -23.39 61.54 47.18
N THR A 139 -24.51 61.22 46.54
CA THR A 139 -25.07 59.89 46.43
C THR A 139 -24.12 58.98 45.63
N GLU A 140 -24.09 57.67 45.87
CA GLU A 140 -23.18 56.75 45.14
C GLU A 140 -23.33 56.86 43.61
N THR A 141 -24.56 57.07 43.12
CA THR A 141 -24.84 57.32 41.71
C THR A 141 -24.26 58.62 41.19
N GLU A 142 -24.13 59.65 42.02
CA GLU A 142 -23.54 60.93 41.65
C GLU A 142 -22.02 60.86 41.64
N LYS A 143 -21.43 60.11 42.59
CA LYS A 143 -19.99 59.82 42.58
C LYS A 143 -19.57 59.05 41.33
N LEU A 144 -20.31 58.01 40.94
CA LEU A 144 -20.05 57.25 39.71
C LEU A 144 -20.18 58.12 38.45
N LYS A 145 -21.12 59.06 38.43
CA LYS A 145 -21.24 60.04 37.32
C LYS A 145 -20.07 61.00 37.31
N MET A 146 -19.68 61.56 38.45
CA MET A 146 -18.50 62.44 38.56
C MET A 146 -17.21 61.73 38.12
N GLU A 147 -17.03 60.46 38.48
CA GLU A 147 -15.88 59.66 38.01
C GLU A 147 -15.93 59.39 36.51
N ALA A 148 -17.11 59.10 35.96
CA ALA A 148 -17.30 58.92 34.53
C ALA A 148 -17.01 60.22 33.77
N ASP A 149 -17.55 61.34 34.25
CA ASP A 149 -17.34 62.67 33.67
C ASP A 149 -15.87 63.08 33.76
N ALA A 150 -15.20 62.81 34.89
CA ALA A 150 -13.76 63.03 35.04
C ALA A 150 -12.93 62.18 34.07
N LYS A 151 -13.29 60.91 33.86
CA LYS A 151 -12.63 60.06 32.85
C LYS A 151 -12.86 60.58 31.43
N VAL A 152 -14.07 61.05 31.11
CA VAL A 152 -14.38 61.63 29.80
C VAL A 152 -13.57 62.90 29.58
N LEU A 153 -13.50 63.79 30.57
CA LEU A 153 -12.69 65.01 30.50
C LEU A 153 -11.20 64.68 30.35
N SER A 154 -10.68 63.74 31.14
CA SER A 154 -9.29 63.28 31.03
C SER A 154 -8.98 62.65 29.67
N ASN A 155 -9.88 61.82 29.13
CA ASN A 155 -9.74 61.25 27.79
C ASN A 155 -9.78 62.35 26.70
N ALA A 156 -10.63 63.35 26.86
CA ALA A 156 -10.71 64.48 25.93
C ALA A 156 -9.43 65.33 25.97
N GLU A 157 -8.86 65.55 27.16
CA GLU A 157 -7.57 66.21 27.31
C GLU A 157 -6.44 65.41 26.66
N MET A 158 -6.40 64.09 26.86
CA MET A 158 -5.43 63.20 26.21
C MET A 158 -5.57 63.21 24.69
N ALA A 159 -6.79 63.17 24.15
CA ALA A 159 -7.03 63.26 22.71
C ALA A 159 -6.51 64.59 22.12
N ARG A 160 -6.70 65.71 22.84
CA ARG A 160 -6.14 67.01 22.43
C ARG A 160 -4.61 67.02 22.47
N LEU A 161 -4.00 66.33 23.41
CA LEU A 161 -2.54 66.18 23.46
C LEU A 161 -2.03 65.30 22.31
N GLU A 162 -2.74 64.23 21.95
CA GLU A 162 -2.39 63.38 20.79
C GLU A 162 -2.50 64.11 19.45
N GLU A 163 -3.36 65.12 19.35
CA GLU A 163 -3.48 65.95 18.14
C GLU A 163 -2.26 66.85 17.89
N LEU A 164 -1.44 67.12 18.91
CA LEU A 164 -0.22 67.92 18.78
C LEU A 164 0.79 67.21 17.85
N ASP A 165 1.37 67.94 16.89
CA ASP A 165 2.25 67.37 15.87
C ASP A 165 3.51 66.69 16.46
N ALA A 166 4.06 67.23 17.56
CA ALA A 166 5.17 66.60 18.27
C ALA A 166 4.79 65.22 18.82
N VAL A 167 3.58 65.08 19.38
CA VAL A 167 3.07 63.80 19.92
C VAL A 167 2.79 62.82 18.78
N LYS A 168 2.25 63.29 17.65
CA LYS A 168 2.12 62.44 16.44
C LYS A 168 3.47 61.93 15.94
N HIS A 169 4.51 62.76 15.95
CA HIS A 169 5.85 62.34 15.57
C HIS A 169 6.45 61.32 16.57
N MET A 170 6.24 61.53 17.87
CA MET A 170 6.61 60.54 18.90
C MET A 170 5.85 59.21 18.71
N ASN A 171 4.57 59.27 18.36
CA ASN A 171 3.76 58.09 18.04
C ASN A 171 4.27 57.36 16.78
N GLN A 172 4.74 58.08 15.76
CA GLN A 172 5.41 57.49 14.59
C GLN A 172 6.70 56.76 15.00
N MET A 173 7.53 57.38 15.84
CA MET A 173 8.76 56.74 16.36
C MET A 173 8.44 55.50 17.20
N GLN A 174 7.39 55.55 18.04
CA GLN A 174 6.94 54.41 18.82
C GLN A 174 6.42 53.27 17.92
N LEU A 175 5.66 53.59 16.88
CA LEU A 175 5.18 52.61 15.91
C LEU A 175 6.35 51.96 15.18
N TYR A 176 7.31 52.77 14.71
CA TYR A 176 8.51 52.27 14.06
C TYR A 176 9.29 51.32 14.98
N ALA A 177 9.51 51.69 16.24
CA ALA A 177 10.18 50.83 17.22
C ALA A 177 9.44 49.49 17.39
N LYS A 178 8.11 49.49 17.52
CA LYS A 178 7.30 48.26 17.58
C LYS A 178 7.44 47.41 16.31
N CYS A 179 7.40 48.03 15.14
CA CYS A 179 7.56 47.33 13.87
C CYS A 179 8.96 46.70 13.72
N VAL A 180 10.01 47.42 14.12
CA VAL A 180 11.39 46.91 14.09
C VAL A 180 11.56 45.75 15.06
N THR A 181 11.02 45.83 16.28
CA THR A 181 11.11 44.71 17.24
C THR A 181 10.43 43.44 16.70
N ILE A 182 9.29 43.59 16.03
CA ILE A 182 8.59 42.44 15.42
C ILE A 182 9.39 41.92 14.22
N ARG A 183 9.96 42.81 13.40
CA ARG A 183 10.79 42.41 12.26
C ARG A 183 12.02 41.63 12.71
N ASP A 184 12.69 42.06 13.76
CA ASP A 184 13.88 41.39 14.27
C ASP A 184 13.53 39.98 14.78
N ALA A 185 12.41 39.84 15.50
CA ALA A 185 11.88 38.54 15.91
C ALA A 185 11.52 37.65 14.70
N GLN A 186 10.90 38.21 13.65
CA GLN A 186 10.61 37.47 12.41
C GLN A 186 11.87 37.02 11.67
N VAL A 187 12.93 37.85 11.68
CA VAL A 187 14.22 37.48 11.07
C VAL A 187 14.88 36.35 11.86
N GLU A 188 14.80 36.37 13.18
CA GLU A 188 15.30 35.29 14.03
C GLU A 188 14.50 33.99 13.83
N GLU A 189 13.17 34.06 13.82
CA GLU A 189 12.28 32.94 13.51
C GLU A 189 12.58 32.35 12.13
N LYS A 190 12.79 33.21 11.11
CA LYS A 190 13.17 32.75 9.77
C LYS A 190 14.51 32.01 9.75
N LYS A 191 15.49 32.46 10.53
CA LYS A 191 16.78 31.74 10.66
C LYS A 191 16.59 30.38 11.32
N HIS A 192 15.76 30.29 12.36
CA HIS A 192 15.43 29.02 12.98
C HIS A 192 14.74 28.06 12.01
N MET A 193 13.74 28.54 11.26
CA MET A 193 13.06 27.73 10.23
C MET A 193 14.04 27.22 9.16
N MET A 194 14.97 28.05 8.70
CA MET A 194 15.99 27.61 7.73
C MET A 194 16.90 26.52 8.29
N VAL A 195 17.32 26.63 9.55
CA VAL A 195 18.16 25.61 10.18
C VAL A 195 17.39 24.30 10.36
N GLU A 196 16.12 24.35 10.77
CA GLU A 196 15.27 23.16 10.85
C GLU A 196 15.05 22.50 9.48
N GLU A 197 14.82 23.30 8.44
CA GLU A 197 14.69 22.81 7.06
C GLU A 197 15.98 22.12 6.58
N GLU A 198 17.15 22.72 6.81
CA GLU A 198 18.44 22.09 6.51
C GLU A 198 18.67 20.78 7.29
N GLU A 199 18.24 20.71 8.56
CA GLU A 199 18.34 19.48 9.34
C GLU A 199 17.41 18.39 8.81
N ASP A 200 16.20 18.73 8.41
CA ASP A 200 15.24 17.80 7.84
C ASP A 200 15.68 17.32 6.45
N GLU A 201 16.24 18.18 5.61
CA GLU A 201 16.90 17.79 4.36
C GLU A 201 18.04 16.79 4.61
N ARG A 202 18.93 17.08 5.58
CA ARG A 202 20.01 16.15 5.96
C ARG A 202 19.47 14.80 6.46
N ARG A 203 18.35 14.79 7.20
CA ARG A 203 17.71 13.55 7.66
C ARG A 203 17.13 12.75 6.48
N LEU A 204 16.50 13.42 5.52
CA LEU A 204 15.97 12.81 4.31
C LEU A 204 17.08 12.21 3.46
N ASP A 205 18.17 12.95 3.24
CA ASP A 205 19.34 12.46 2.50
C ASP A 205 19.95 11.22 3.17
N LEU A 206 20.09 11.24 4.49
CA LEU A 206 20.58 10.08 5.24
C LEU A 206 19.63 8.89 5.13
N MET A 207 18.31 9.12 5.18
CA MET A 207 17.31 8.07 5.02
C MET A 207 17.38 7.44 3.64
N MET A 208 17.49 8.26 2.58
CA MET A 208 17.66 7.79 1.20
C MET A 208 18.95 6.98 1.04
N GLU A 209 20.07 7.42 1.64
CA GLU A 209 21.33 6.69 1.57
C GLU A 209 21.26 5.36 2.31
N ILE A 210 20.58 5.30 3.47
CA ILE A 210 20.34 4.04 4.18
C ILE A 210 19.50 3.09 3.33
N GLU A 211 18.45 3.57 2.67
CA GLU A 211 17.64 2.73 1.77
C GLU A 211 18.45 2.24 0.57
N ARG A 212 19.30 3.10 -0.01
CA ARG A 212 20.22 2.73 -1.10
C ARG A 212 21.18 1.63 -0.66
N LEU A 213 21.80 1.76 0.51
CA LEU A 213 22.72 0.78 1.06
C LEU A 213 22.02 -0.55 1.37
N LYS A 214 20.82 -0.53 1.96
CA LYS A 214 20.01 -1.74 2.17
C LYS A 214 19.63 -2.44 0.87
N ALA A 215 19.29 -1.67 -0.16
CA ALA A 215 19.00 -2.23 -1.48
C ALA A 215 20.23 -2.94 -2.07
N LEU A 216 21.41 -2.30 -1.98
CA LEU A 216 22.68 -2.91 -2.40
C LEU A 216 23.00 -4.18 -1.59
N GLU A 217 22.83 -4.15 -0.27
CA GLU A 217 23.02 -5.31 0.60
C GLU A 217 22.12 -6.48 0.18
N HIS A 218 20.84 -6.23 -0.09
CA HIS A 218 19.92 -7.26 -0.59
C HIS A 218 20.31 -7.81 -1.97
N TYR A 219 20.87 -6.99 -2.86
CA TYR A 219 21.41 -7.48 -4.14
C TYR A 219 22.65 -8.35 -3.91
N GLU A 220 23.56 -7.94 -3.03
CA GLU A 220 24.74 -8.74 -2.66
C GLU A 220 24.34 -10.08 -2.02
N GLU A 221 23.36 -10.09 -1.12
CA GLU A 221 22.84 -11.32 -0.50
C GLU A 221 22.30 -12.29 -1.56
N ARG A 222 21.53 -11.78 -2.53
CA ARG A 222 21.03 -12.59 -3.65
C ARG A 222 22.16 -13.12 -4.52
N ASP A 223 23.19 -12.33 -4.77
CA ASP A 223 24.35 -12.74 -5.56
C ASP A 223 25.18 -13.80 -4.83
N ARG A 224 25.36 -13.65 -3.51
CA ARG A 224 26.00 -14.64 -2.65
C ARG A 224 25.22 -15.95 -2.63
N ALA A 225 23.90 -15.91 -2.45
CA ALA A 225 23.04 -17.10 -2.50
C ALA A 225 23.16 -17.82 -3.86
N ARG A 226 23.10 -17.09 -4.99
CA ARG A 226 23.31 -17.67 -6.32
C ARG A 226 24.72 -18.21 -6.53
N ALA A 227 25.74 -17.64 -5.88
CA ALA A 227 27.10 -18.18 -5.92
C ALA A 227 27.22 -19.46 -5.09
N GLU A 228 26.62 -19.50 -3.90
CA GLU A 228 26.57 -20.68 -3.04
C GLU A 228 25.86 -21.84 -3.74
N GLU A 229 24.69 -21.62 -4.33
CA GLU A 229 23.96 -22.62 -5.13
C GLU A 229 24.82 -23.18 -6.26
N ARG A 230 25.57 -22.32 -6.96
CA ARG A 230 26.53 -22.75 -7.99
C ARG A 230 27.66 -23.59 -7.41
N THR A 231 28.20 -23.24 -6.25
CA THR A 231 29.26 -24.04 -5.61
C THR A 231 28.74 -25.38 -5.10
N VAL A 232 27.51 -25.44 -4.57
CA VAL A 232 26.87 -26.67 -4.13
C VAL A 232 26.57 -27.56 -5.35
N GLY A 233 26.04 -26.99 -6.43
CA GLY A 233 25.84 -27.70 -7.69
C GLY A 233 27.14 -28.25 -8.29
N ALA A 234 28.21 -27.46 -8.28
CA ALA A 234 29.53 -27.91 -8.74
C ALA A 234 30.08 -29.07 -7.89
N ARG A 235 29.94 -29.00 -6.56
CA ARG A 235 30.34 -30.09 -5.66
C ARG A 235 29.58 -31.39 -5.93
N MET A 236 28.25 -31.31 -6.08
CA MET A 236 27.44 -32.49 -6.39
C MET A 236 27.84 -33.13 -7.73
N LEU A 237 28.11 -32.33 -8.76
CA LEU A 237 28.60 -32.86 -10.05
C LEU A 237 29.98 -33.51 -9.91
N GLN A 238 30.85 -32.93 -9.09
CA GLN A 238 32.18 -33.46 -8.84
C GLN A 238 32.11 -34.82 -8.12
N GLU A 239 31.24 -34.94 -7.12
CA GLU A 239 30.92 -36.21 -6.44
C GLU A 239 30.38 -37.24 -7.42
N GLN A 240 29.43 -36.87 -8.29
CA GLN A 240 28.90 -37.77 -9.33
C GLN A 240 29.97 -38.24 -10.32
N ILE A 241 30.88 -37.35 -10.74
CA ILE A 241 32.00 -37.71 -11.62
C ILE A 241 32.93 -38.70 -10.91
N ASP A 242 33.22 -38.47 -9.64
CA ASP A 242 34.07 -39.35 -8.85
C ASP A 242 33.42 -40.73 -8.62
N GLU A 243 32.10 -40.79 -8.39
CA GLU A 243 31.35 -42.05 -8.31
C GLU A 243 31.41 -42.85 -9.63
N VAL A 244 31.13 -42.20 -10.77
CA VAL A 244 31.24 -42.84 -12.09
C VAL A 244 32.67 -43.31 -12.36
N ARG A 245 33.67 -42.52 -11.94
CA ARG A 245 35.08 -42.88 -12.09
C ARG A 245 35.43 -44.11 -11.25
N GLN A 246 34.96 -44.18 -10.01
CA GLN A 246 35.15 -45.35 -9.14
C GLN A 246 34.46 -46.59 -9.71
N GLU A 247 33.24 -46.45 -10.23
CA GLU A 247 32.52 -47.56 -10.84
C GLU A 247 33.21 -48.07 -12.10
N LYS A 248 33.74 -47.16 -12.93
CA LYS A 248 34.56 -47.54 -14.08
C LYS A 248 35.81 -48.31 -13.66
N VAL A 249 36.50 -47.88 -12.61
CA VAL A 249 37.66 -48.62 -12.07
C VAL A 249 37.24 -50.03 -11.61
N ARG A 250 36.11 -50.16 -10.89
CA ARG A 250 35.60 -51.48 -10.48
C ARG A 250 35.25 -52.37 -11.67
N GLN A 251 34.65 -51.82 -12.73
CA GLN A 251 34.34 -52.56 -13.96
C GLN A 251 35.62 -53.00 -14.68
N ASP A 252 36.62 -52.12 -14.78
CA ASP A 252 37.91 -52.44 -15.38
C ASP A 252 38.63 -53.55 -14.58
N GLU A 253 38.54 -53.53 -13.24
CA GLU A 253 39.05 -54.59 -12.36
C GLU A 253 38.34 -55.94 -12.58
N LEU A 254 37.00 -55.94 -12.70
CA LEU A 254 36.23 -57.16 -13.01
C LEU A 254 36.61 -57.72 -14.38
N MET A 255 36.68 -56.87 -15.40
CA MET A 255 37.10 -57.27 -16.75
C MET A 255 38.54 -57.80 -16.75
N ALA A 256 39.44 -57.24 -15.93
CA ALA A 256 40.79 -57.75 -15.78
C ALA A 256 40.81 -59.14 -15.10
N GLN A 257 39.96 -59.37 -14.09
CA GLN A 257 39.81 -60.68 -13.46
C GLN A 257 39.25 -61.71 -14.44
N GLU A 258 38.22 -61.39 -15.22
CA GLU A 258 37.66 -62.27 -16.26
C GLU A 258 38.69 -62.60 -17.33
N ARG A 259 39.45 -61.60 -17.81
CA ARG A 259 40.57 -61.81 -18.75
C ARG A 259 41.63 -62.73 -18.16
N ALA A 260 41.99 -62.56 -16.89
CA ALA A 260 42.96 -63.41 -16.21
C ALA A 260 42.46 -64.86 -16.09
N GLN A 261 41.17 -65.06 -15.75
CA GLN A 261 40.55 -66.38 -15.68
C GLN A 261 40.50 -67.06 -17.05
N MET A 262 40.09 -66.33 -18.10
CA MET A 262 40.05 -66.85 -19.48
C MET A 262 41.45 -67.22 -19.97
N ASN A 263 42.47 -66.37 -19.72
CA ASN A 263 43.85 -66.69 -20.04
C ASN A 263 44.36 -67.93 -19.28
N ALA A 264 43.96 -68.12 -18.03
CA ALA A 264 44.30 -69.34 -17.28
C ALA A 264 43.63 -70.59 -17.86
N GLN A 265 42.39 -70.50 -18.32
CA GLN A 265 41.70 -71.59 -19.01
C GLN A 265 42.35 -71.92 -20.35
N LEU A 266 42.71 -70.92 -21.15
CA LEU A 266 43.44 -71.13 -22.41
C LEU A 266 44.77 -71.83 -22.18
N LYS A 267 45.54 -71.43 -21.16
CA LYS A 267 46.80 -72.09 -20.81
C LYS A 267 46.61 -73.57 -20.46
N ARG A 268 45.57 -73.92 -19.70
CA ARG A 268 45.22 -75.32 -19.40
C ARG A 268 44.89 -76.10 -20.67
N LEU A 269 44.06 -75.55 -21.55
CA LEU A 269 43.71 -76.18 -22.83
C LEU A 269 44.94 -76.36 -23.74
N GLU A 270 45.85 -75.39 -23.78
CA GLU A 270 47.10 -75.54 -24.53
C GLU A 270 47.99 -76.65 -23.95
N GLU A 271 48.07 -76.78 -22.63
CA GLU A 271 48.81 -77.86 -21.96
C GLU A 271 48.20 -79.24 -22.26
N GLU A 272 46.87 -79.36 -22.23
CA GLU A 272 46.15 -80.57 -22.62
C GLU A 272 46.35 -80.91 -24.12
N GLU A 273 46.33 -79.90 -24.99
CA GLU A 273 46.57 -80.09 -26.42
C GLU A 273 48.02 -80.52 -26.69
N ARG A 274 48.99 -79.93 -25.99
CA ARG A 274 50.41 -80.34 -26.04
C ARG A 274 50.57 -81.80 -25.61
N ALA A 275 49.96 -82.20 -24.50
CA ALA A 275 49.98 -83.59 -24.03
C ALA A 275 49.33 -84.56 -25.04
N SER A 276 48.17 -84.19 -25.62
CA SER A 276 47.50 -85.00 -26.65
C SER A 276 48.35 -85.12 -27.93
N ARG A 277 49.00 -84.04 -28.37
CA ARG A 277 49.94 -84.05 -29.51
C ARG A 277 51.13 -84.96 -29.25
N GLU A 278 51.67 -84.96 -28.03
CA GLU A 278 52.76 -85.87 -27.64
C GLU A 278 52.33 -87.33 -27.63
N GLN A 279 51.14 -87.63 -27.08
CA GLN A 279 50.56 -88.99 -27.12
C GLN A 279 50.33 -89.47 -28.57
N LYS A 280 49.79 -88.62 -29.44
CA LYS A 280 49.61 -88.94 -30.88
C LYS A 280 50.94 -89.20 -31.58
N LYS A 281 51.99 -88.42 -31.26
CA LYS A 281 53.35 -88.66 -31.79
C LYS A 281 53.91 -90.00 -31.32
N GLN A 282 53.70 -90.37 -30.06
CA GLN A 282 54.13 -91.67 -29.53
C GLN A 282 53.38 -92.82 -30.20
N GLN A 283 52.07 -92.71 -30.37
CA GLN A 283 51.25 -93.70 -31.09
C GLN A 283 51.67 -93.83 -32.57
N ALA A 284 51.94 -92.72 -33.26
CA ALA A 284 52.43 -92.74 -34.63
C ALA A 284 53.83 -93.40 -34.74
N ARG A 285 54.71 -93.22 -33.77
CA ARG A 285 56.01 -93.90 -33.72
C ARG A 285 55.87 -95.41 -33.56
N LEU A 286 55.02 -95.87 -32.64
CA LEU A 286 54.75 -97.29 -32.44
C LEU A 286 54.19 -97.94 -33.71
N LEU A 287 53.22 -97.28 -34.37
CA LEU A 287 52.66 -97.75 -35.64
C LEU A 287 53.73 -97.82 -36.75
N MET A 288 54.64 -96.84 -36.82
CA MET A 288 55.73 -96.85 -37.80
C MET A 288 56.73 -97.98 -37.55
N GLU A 289 57.01 -98.32 -36.29
CA GLU A 289 57.84 -99.48 -35.94
C GLU A 289 57.17 -100.80 -36.31
N GLU A 290 55.86 -100.93 -36.13
CA GLU A 290 55.08 -102.11 -36.55
C GLU A 290 55.09 -102.29 -38.07
N VAL A 291 54.88 -101.21 -38.83
CA VAL A 291 54.95 -101.22 -40.30
C VAL A 291 56.36 -101.56 -40.78
N SER A 292 57.40 -101.05 -40.12
CA SER A 292 58.80 -101.37 -40.44
C SER A 292 59.11 -102.85 -40.24
N LYS A 293 58.64 -103.45 -39.14
CA LYS A 293 58.79 -104.90 -38.88
C LYS A 293 58.05 -105.74 -39.93
N ALA A 294 56.82 -105.38 -40.28
CA ALA A 294 56.04 -106.07 -41.32
C ALA A 294 56.71 -106.00 -42.70
N ASN A 295 57.27 -104.83 -43.06
CA ASN A 295 58.02 -104.66 -44.31
C ASN A 295 59.33 -105.48 -44.31
N ALA A 296 60.04 -105.54 -43.19
CA ALA A 296 61.26 -106.35 -43.06
C ALA A 296 60.96 -107.85 -43.24
N ASP A 297 59.87 -108.35 -42.66
CA ASP A 297 59.41 -109.73 -42.81
C ASP A 297 58.97 -110.04 -44.25
N GLN A 298 58.32 -109.08 -44.93
CA GLN A 298 57.94 -109.22 -46.33
C GLN A 298 59.17 -109.28 -47.27
N ILE A 299 60.22 -108.50 -46.98
CA ILE A 299 61.49 -108.54 -47.72
C ILE A 299 62.20 -109.90 -47.51
N ARG A 300 62.20 -110.44 -46.29
CA ARG A 300 62.77 -111.77 -46.01
C ARG A 300 62.06 -112.87 -46.81
N ARG A 301 60.73 -112.88 -46.80
CA ARG A 301 59.93 -113.82 -47.60
C ARG A 301 60.24 -113.73 -49.09
N LYS A 302 60.43 -112.53 -49.64
CA LYS A 302 60.82 -112.36 -51.05
C LYS A 302 62.22 -112.90 -51.36
N LYS A 303 63.18 -112.75 -50.45
CA LYS A 303 64.54 -113.32 -50.62
C LYS A 303 64.53 -114.85 -50.61
N ASP A 304 63.70 -115.46 -49.77
CA ASP A 304 63.57 -116.92 -49.71
C ASP A 304 62.98 -117.50 -51.01
N VAL A 305 62.05 -116.76 -51.65
CA VAL A 305 61.53 -117.14 -52.97
C VAL A 305 62.60 -117.00 -54.05
N GLN A 306 63.35 -115.89 -54.08
CA GLN A 306 64.45 -115.69 -55.04
C GLN A 306 65.54 -116.76 -54.94
N GLN A 307 65.85 -117.23 -53.73
CA GLN A 307 66.83 -118.31 -53.55
C GLN A 307 66.33 -119.66 -54.08
N ARG A 308 65.01 -119.90 -54.12
CA ARG A 308 64.43 -121.10 -54.74
C ARG A 308 64.46 -121.01 -56.27
N GLU A 309 64.07 -119.87 -56.83
CA GLU A 309 64.12 -119.61 -58.27
C GLU A 309 65.55 -119.71 -58.83
N ALA A 310 66.56 -119.17 -58.13
CA ALA A 310 67.96 -119.27 -58.55
C ALA A 310 68.50 -120.71 -58.63
N MET A 311 67.98 -121.63 -57.81
CA MET A 311 68.36 -123.04 -57.83
C MET A 311 67.70 -123.80 -59.00
N GLU A 312 66.50 -123.38 -59.40
CA GLU A 312 65.77 -123.91 -60.57
C GLU A 312 66.37 -123.39 -61.88
N ASP A 313 66.76 -122.12 -61.95
CA ASP A 313 67.41 -121.51 -63.12
C ASP A 313 68.80 -122.10 -63.41
N ALA A 314 69.55 -122.51 -62.38
CA ALA A 314 70.85 -123.18 -62.55
C ALA A 314 70.72 -124.58 -63.19
N GLN A 315 69.59 -125.26 -63.03
CA GLN A 315 69.28 -126.53 -63.70
C GLN A 315 68.84 -126.33 -65.16
N ILE A 316 68.12 -125.23 -65.44
CA ILE A 316 67.65 -124.88 -66.79
C ILE A 316 68.80 -124.38 -67.68
N ALA A 317 69.76 -123.62 -67.13
CA ALA A 317 70.90 -123.10 -67.88
C ALA A 317 71.85 -124.18 -68.44
N ARG A 318 72.02 -125.31 -67.71
CA ARG A 318 72.85 -126.44 -68.17
C ARG A 318 72.21 -127.17 -69.36
N TYR A 319 70.88 -127.23 -69.43
CA TYR A 319 70.13 -127.86 -70.51
C TYR A 319 70.06 -126.98 -71.78
N LEU A 320 70.04 -125.65 -71.62
CA LEU A 320 69.99 -124.68 -72.72
C LEU A 320 71.34 -124.49 -73.45
N MET A 321 72.48 -124.63 -72.76
CA MET A 321 73.80 -124.53 -73.40
C MET A 321 74.08 -125.65 -74.41
N GLU A 322 73.52 -126.85 -74.20
CA GLU A 322 73.70 -128.00 -75.09
C GLU A 322 72.77 -127.95 -76.32
N LYS A 323 71.64 -127.25 -76.20
CA LYS A 323 70.64 -127.10 -77.27
C LYS A 323 70.93 -125.90 -78.20
N ALA A 324 71.45 -124.79 -77.66
CA ALA A 324 71.74 -123.58 -78.42
C ALA A 324 72.80 -123.75 -79.52
N ALA A 325 73.78 -124.64 -79.33
CA ALA A 325 74.82 -124.92 -80.34
C ALA A 325 74.30 -125.64 -81.60
N ARG A 326 73.10 -126.24 -81.57
CA ARG A 326 72.48 -126.91 -82.72
C ARG A 326 71.49 -126.00 -83.48
N GLU A 327 70.81 -125.08 -82.79
CA GLU A 327 69.75 -124.25 -83.38
C GLU A 327 70.26 -122.97 -84.08
N GLU A 328 71.52 -122.55 -83.85
CA GLU A 328 72.11 -121.34 -84.48
C GLU A 328 72.28 -121.49 -86.01
N SER A 329 72.36 -122.71 -86.52
CA SER A 329 72.44 -122.98 -87.97
C SER A 329 71.08 -122.89 -88.70
N GLU A 330 69.96 -122.99 -87.97
CA GLU A 330 68.60 -123.02 -88.53
C GLU A 330 67.87 -121.67 -88.38
N ALA A 331 68.33 -120.81 -87.46
CA ALA A 331 67.68 -119.55 -87.09
C ALA A 331 67.80 -118.42 -88.14
N SER A 332 68.76 -118.46 -89.07
CA SER A 332 68.86 -117.41 -90.11
C SER A 332 67.77 -117.49 -91.19
N ARG A 333 67.01 -118.60 -91.25
CA ARG A 333 65.95 -118.82 -92.25
C ARG A 333 64.53 -118.50 -91.77
N GLN A 334 64.27 -118.34 -90.46
CA GLN A 334 62.90 -118.17 -89.93
C GLN A 334 62.56 -116.74 -89.45
N ALA A 335 63.52 -115.81 -89.44
CA ALA A 335 63.32 -114.42 -89.00
C ALA A 335 62.41 -113.58 -89.95
N ALA A 336 62.06 -114.10 -91.14
CA ALA A 336 61.23 -113.38 -92.11
C ALA A 336 59.71 -113.57 -91.92
N LEU A 337 59.24 -114.47 -91.04
CA LEU A 337 57.82 -114.91 -90.99
C LEU A 337 57.03 -114.50 -89.72
N LYS A 338 57.63 -113.80 -88.74
CA LYS A 338 56.94 -113.46 -87.46
C LYS A 338 56.56 -111.99 -87.30
N LYS A 339 56.83 -111.13 -88.30
CA LYS A 339 56.28 -109.77 -88.43
C LYS A 339 54.76 -109.72 -88.72
N ALA A 340 54.05 -110.86 -88.66
CA ALA A 340 52.62 -110.98 -88.96
C ALA A 340 51.74 -111.26 -87.73
N LYS A 341 52.25 -111.12 -86.49
CA LYS A 341 51.48 -111.38 -85.26
C LYS A 341 51.60 -110.26 -84.21
N GLU A 342 51.68 -109.02 -84.66
CA GLU A 342 51.57 -107.81 -83.81
C GLU A 342 50.12 -107.25 -83.77
N GLU A 343 49.15 -107.93 -84.38
CA GLU A 343 47.74 -107.51 -84.42
C GLU A 343 46.85 -108.05 -83.27
N GLU A 344 47.40 -108.79 -82.30
CA GLU A 344 46.64 -109.38 -81.17
C GLU A 344 46.90 -108.68 -79.81
N ILE A 345 47.47 -107.46 -79.80
CA ILE A 345 47.70 -106.65 -78.58
C ILE A 345 46.95 -105.30 -78.64
N ALA A 346 45.82 -105.25 -79.35
CA ALA A 346 44.87 -104.13 -79.33
C ALA A 346 43.56 -104.45 -78.57
N ARG A 347 43.32 -105.72 -78.22
CA ARG A 347 42.05 -106.20 -77.65
C ARG A 347 41.99 -106.18 -76.11
N LEU A 348 43.10 -105.92 -75.44
CA LEU A 348 43.25 -105.95 -73.96
C LEU A 348 43.57 -104.57 -73.34
N ARG A 349 43.12 -103.48 -73.98
CA ARG A 349 43.07 -102.13 -73.36
C ARG A 349 41.66 -101.52 -73.30
N ALA A 350 40.68 -102.10 -74.00
CA ALA A 350 39.28 -101.65 -74.00
C ALA A 350 38.45 -102.12 -72.78
N GLN A 351 39.05 -102.86 -71.84
CA GLN A 351 38.35 -103.47 -70.70
C GLN A 351 38.58 -102.74 -69.35
N GLN A 352 39.38 -101.68 -69.32
CA GLN A 352 39.63 -100.88 -68.11
C GLN A 352 38.98 -99.49 -68.09
N GLU A 353 38.39 -99.03 -69.21
CA GLU A 353 37.72 -97.71 -69.30
C GLU A 353 36.25 -97.73 -68.84
N ARG A 354 35.71 -98.91 -68.46
CA ARG A 354 34.31 -99.06 -68.00
C ARG A 354 34.10 -99.11 -66.49
N ALA A 355 35.18 -98.99 -65.70
CA ALA A 355 35.10 -99.00 -64.23
C ALA A 355 35.13 -97.59 -63.60
N GLN A 356 35.50 -96.54 -64.34
CA GLN A 356 35.57 -95.17 -63.81
C GLN A 356 34.32 -94.30 -64.08
N ASP A 357 33.43 -94.70 -64.98
CA ASP A 357 32.24 -93.91 -65.35
C ASP A 357 30.93 -94.29 -64.64
N LYS A 358 30.99 -95.00 -63.50
CA LYS A 358 29.78 -95.34 -62.71
C LYS A 358 29.66 -94.61 -61.36
N GLN A 359 30.67 -93.84 -60.96
CA GLN A 359 30.60 -92.98 -59.76
C GLN A 359 30.33 -91.50 -60.12
N SER A 360 30.74 -91.06 -61.31
CA SER A 360 30.53 -89.69 -61.82
C SER A 360 29.05 -89.36 -62.05
N GLU A 361 28.22 -90.32 -62.48
CA GLU A 361 26.78 -90.09 -62.71
C GLU A 361 25.94 -90.03 -61.41
N LEU A 362 26.37 -90.66 -60.32
CA LEU A 362 25.66 -90.65 -59.04
C LEU A 362 25.93 -89.40 -58.20
N ASP A 363 27.09 -88.75 -58.38
CA ASP A 363 27.42 -87.49 -57.73
C ASP A 363 26.85 -86.26 -58.47
N GLU A 364 26.66 -86.35 -59.79
CA GLU A 364 26.06 -85.26 -60.57
C GLU A 364 24.55 -85.07 -60.25
N LEU A 365 23.82 -86.15 -60.00
CA LEU A 365 22.40 -86.12 -59.61
C LEU A 365 22.19 -85.67 -58.15
N ARG A 366 23.18 -85.87 -57.27
CA ARG A 366 23.16 -85.42 -55.87
C ARG A 366 23.53 -83.94 -55.74
N ALA A 367 24.50 -83.47 -56.53
CA ALA A 367 24.93 -82.06 -56.56
C ALA A 367 23.83 -81.12 -57.07
N ARG A 368 23.07 -81.50 -58.11
CA ARG A 368 21.99 -80.66 -58.67
C ARG A 368 20.81 -80.48 -57.71
N ARG A 369 20.43 -81.51 -56.95
CA ARG A 369 19.37 -81.40 -55.92
C ARG A 369 19.81 -80.59 -54.69
N TYR A 370 21.07 -80.67 -54.30
CA TYR A 370 21.62 -79.88 -53.20
C TYR A 370 21.74 -78.39 -53.56
N GLN A 371 22.13 -78.10 -54.81
CA GLN A 371 22.19 -76.73 -55.35
C GLN A 371 20.78 -76.11 -55.47
N GLU A 372 19.77 -76.84 -55.97
CA GLU A 372 18.39 -76.33 -56.02
C GLU A 372 17.76 -76.13 -54.63
N ALA A 373 18.02 -77.02 -53.67
CA ALA A 373 17.53 -76.88 -52.30
C ALA A 373 18.18 -75.68 -51.59
N TYR A 374 19.50 -75.51 -51.76
CA TYR A 374 20.24 -74.38 -51.21
C TYR A 374 19.80 -73.05 -51.85
N GLU A 375 19.53 -73.02 -53.15
CA GLU A 375 19.03 -71.82 -53.84
C GLU A 375 17.60 -71.45 -53.39
N ARG A 376 16.71 -72.44 -53.16
CA ARG A 376 15.37 -72.19 -52.63
C ARG A 376 15.41 -71.69 -51.19
N GLU A 377 16.23 -72.29 -50.33
CA GLU A 377 16.42 -71.81 -48.95
C GLU A 377 17.08 -70.43 -48.92
N TRP A 378 18.00 -70.13 -49.82
CA TRP A 378 18.66 -68.84 -49.92
C TRP A 378 17.67 -67.75 -50.37
N ARG A 379 16.86 -68.02 -51.41
CA ARG A 379 15.79 -67.09 -51.85
C ARG A 379 14.71 -66.90 -50.79
N GLN A 380 14.35 -67.94 -50.03
CA GLN A 380 13.41 -67.81 -48.92
C GLN A 380 14.00 -67.00 -47.75
N LYS A 381 15.28 -67.20 -47.42
CA LYS A 381 15.98 -66.41 -46.38
C LYS A 381 16.15 -64.95 -46.79
N GLU A 382 16.46 -64.68 -48.06
CA GLU A 382 16.58 -63.32 -48.60
C GLU A 382 15.21 -62.63 -48.62
N ALA A 383 14.15 -63.32 -49.09
CA ALA A 383 12.79 -62.79 -49.05
C ALA A 383 12.31 -62.51 -47.62
N ALA A 384 12.55 -63.42 -46.67
CA ALA A 384 12.20 -63.22 -45.26
C ALA A 384 13.05 -62.14 -44.57
N ALA A 385 14.29 -61.91 -45.00
CA ALA A 385 15.11 -60.80 -44.53
C ALA A 385 14.61 -59.47 -45.10
N ALA A 386 14.26 -59.42 -46.39
CA ALA A 386 13.70 -58.24 -47.04
C ALA A 386 12.33 -57.86 -46.46
N GLU A 387 11.48 -58.85 -46.15
CA GLU A 387 10.18 -58.62 -45.51
C GLU A 387 10.34 -58.09 -44.07
N ARG A 388 11.23 -58.69 -43.27
CA ARG A 388 11.56 -58.15 -41.93
C ARG A 388 12.10 -56.73 -41.99
N GLN A 389 12.96 -56.42 -42.95
CA GLN A 389 13.47 -55.06 -43.13
C GLN A 389 12.36 -54.08 -43.55
N ARG A 390 11.40 -54.52 -44.38
CA ARG A 390 10.22 -53.71 -44.71
C ARG A 390 9.35 -53.45 -43.48
N GLN A 391 9.04 -54.48 -42.69
CA GLN A 391 8.27 -54.35 -41.45
C GLN A 391 8.94 -53.39 -40.45
N ILE A 392 10.26 -53.51 -40.25
CA ILE A 392 11.02 -52.59 -39.37
C ILE A 392 10.96 -51.15 -39.88
N ASN A 393 11.05 -50.95 -41.20
CA ASN A 393 10.96 -49.61 -41.79
C ASN A 393 9.54 -49.03 -41.65
N ASP A 394 8.50 -49.84 -41.85
CA ASP A 394 7.10 -49.43 -41.71
C ASP A 394 6.77 -49.08 -40.24
N ASP A 395 7.25 -49.89 -39.30
CA ASP A 395 7.13 -49.62 -37.85
C ASP A 395 7.88 -48.34 -37.46
N LEU A 396 9.07 -48.11 -38.01
CA LEU A 396 9.84 -46.89 -37.77
C LEU A 396 9.14 -45.65 -38.34
N LEU A 397 8.52 -45.77 -39.51
CA LEU A 397 7.72 -44.69 -40.11
C LEU A 397 6.48 -44.41 -39.26
N GLY A 398 5.74 -45.43 -38.85
CA GLY A 398 4.59 -45.29 -37.96
C GLY A 398 4.96 -44.65 -36.61
N ALA A 399 6.09 -45.06 -36.01
CA ALA A 399 6.58 -44.47 -34.77
C ALA A 399 6.99 -42.99 -34.95
N ARG A 400 7.64 -42.64 -36.07
CA ARG A 400 7.98 -41.24 -36.39
C ARG A 400 6.75 -40.38 -36.61
N GLU A 401 5.74 -40.90 -37.29
CA GLU A 401 4.48 -40.19 -37.50
C GLU A 401 3.72 -40.00 -36.18
N ALA A 402 3.65 -41.03 -35.34
CA ALA A 402 3.05 -40.94 -34.01
C ALA A 402 3.79 -39.93 -33.13
N GLN A 403 5.13 -39.92 -33.15
CA GLN A 403 5.93 -38.92 -32.43
C GLN A 403 5.68 -37.50 -32.95
N LYS A 404 5.61 -37.32 -34.27
CA LYS A 404 5.28 -36.02 -34.89
C LYS A 404 3.89 -35.56 -34.47
N GLN A 405 2.89 -36.43 -34.49
CA GLN A 405 1.53 -36.11 -34.08
C GLN A 405 1.43 -35.80 -32.58
N ALA A 406 2.09 -36.57 -31.72
CA ALA A 406 2.15 -36.30 -30.29
C ALA A 406 2.78 -34.93 -30.00
N ARG A 407 3.89 -34.60 -30.69
CA ARG A 407 4.54 -33.29 -30.57
C ARG A 407 3.63 -32.16 -31.05
N LEU A 408 2.89 -32.36 -32.16
CA LEU A 408 1.93 -31.38 -32.65
C LEU A 408 0.77 -31.17 -31.67
N LYS A 409 0.24 -32.23 -31.06
CA LYS A 409 -0.81 -32.14 -30.03
C LYS A 409 -0.33 -31.40 -28.79
N GLN A 410 0.86 -31.72 -28.28
CA GLN A 410 1.44 -31.01 -27.13
C GLN A 410 1.64 -29.53 -27.42
N MET A 411 2.14 -29.17 -28.62
CA MET A 411 2.27 -27.76 -29.02
C MET A 411 0.91 -27.06 -29.14
N ALA A 412 -0.13 -27.76 -29.61
CA ALA A 412 -1.48 -27.22 -29.70
C ALA A 412 -2.09 -26.99 -28.31
N GLU A 413 -1.96 -27.96 -27.40
CA GLU A 413 -2.41 -27.85 -26.00
C GLU A 413 -1.69 -26.73 -25.26
N GLN A 414 -0.38 -26.57 -25.47
CA GLN A 414 0.39 -25.44 -24.93
C GLN A 414 -0.12 -24.11 -25.48
N ALA A 415 -0.35 -24.00 -26.80
CA ALA A 415 -0.87 -22.78 -27.41
C ALA A 415 -2.30 -22.44 -26.93
N GLU A 416 -3.15 -23.44 -26.68
CA GLU A 416 -4.48 -23.25 -26.10
C GLU A 416 -4.39 -22.77 -24.65
N ALA A 417 -3.53 -23.39 -23.83
CA ALA A 417 -3.29 -22.95 -22.45
C ALA A 417 -2.76 -21.51 -22.38
N GLU A 418 -1.79 -21.15 -23.22
CA GLU A 418 -1.26 -19.78 -23.31
C GLU A 418 -2.35 -18.77 -23.74
N ARG A 419 -3.25 -19.15 -24.65
CA ARG A 419 -4.39 -18.31 -25.05
C ARG A 419 -5.38 -18.12 -23.90
N GLU A 420 -5.72 -19.19 -23.17
CA GLU A 420 -6.63 -19.10 -22.03
C GLU A 420 -6.05 -18.23 -20.89
N GLU A 421 -4.75 -18.35 -20.64
CA GLU A 421 -4.03 -17.49 -19.68
C GLU A 421 -4.02 -16.04 -20.15
N PHE A 422 -3.73 -15.79 -21.43
CA PHE A 422 -3.77 -14.46 -22.01
C PHE A 422 -5.16 -13.83 -21.91
N GLU A 423 -6.22 -14.58 -22.23
CA GLU A 423 -7.61 -14.12 -22.10
C GLU A 423 -8.01 -13.87 -20.64
N ARG A 424 -7.51 -14.67 -19.70
CA ARG A 424 -7.71 -14.43 -18.26
C ARG A 424 -7.04 -13.14 -17.81
N ILE A 425 -5.80 -12.90 -18.24
CA ILE A 425 -5.07 -11.65 -17.97
C ILE A 425 -5.80 -10.46 -18.58
N LEU A 426 -6.29 -10.59 -19.82
CA LEU A 426 -7.03 -9.52 -20.50
C LEU A 426 -8.34 -9.19 -19.76
N ARG A 427 -9.06 -10.20 -19.26
CA ARG A 427 -10.26 -9.99 -18.43
C ARG A 427 -9.92 -9.27 -17.13
N ALA A 428 -8.91 -9.73 -16.40
CA ALA A 428 -8.47 -9.08 -15.17
C ALA A 428 -8.02 -7.63 -15.39
N ASN A 429 -7.34 -7.35 -16.50
CA ASN A 429 -6.94 -5.99 -16.87
C ASN A 429 -8.15 -5.11 -17.21
N ARG A 430 -9.14 -5.63 -17.95
CA ARG A 430 -10.38 -4.90 -18.25
C ARG A 430 -11.20 -4.62 -16.99
N GLU A 431 -11.25 -5.57 -16.06
CA GLU A 431 -11.92 -5.37 -14.77
C GLU A 431 -11.23 -4.28 -13.94
N LYS A 432 -9.89 -4.31 -13.84
CA LYS A 432 -9.11 -3.25 -13.18
C LYS A 432 -9.30 -1.89 -13.85
N GLU A 433 -9.25 -1.82 -15.17
CA GLU A 433 -9.48 -0.57 -15.92
C GLU A 433 -10.90 -0.03 -15.66
N ALA A 434 -11.90 -0.91 -15.59
CA ALA A 434 -13.27 -0.52 -15.25
C ALA A 434 -13.39 -0.03 -13.79
N GLU A 435 -12.72 -0.68 -12.83
CA GLU A 435 -12.66 -0.24 -11.44
C GLU A 435 -11.99 1.13 -11.31
N GLU A 436 -10.85 1.34 -11.97
CA GLU A 436 -10.15 2.63 -12.01
C GLU A 436 -11.01 3.72 -12.66
N ALA A 437 -11.71 3.41 -13.75
CA ALA A 437 -12.64 4.34 -14.40
C ALA A 437 -13.82 4.71 -13.48
N GLN A 438 -14.37 3.75 -12.73
CA GLN A 438 -15.42 4.01 -11.74
C GLN A 438 -14.92 4.88 -10.58
N GLN A 439 -13.73 4.61 -10.06
CA GLN A 439 -13.11 5.44 -9.01
C GLN A 439 -12.83 6.86 -9.52
N ALA A 440 -12.32 7.02 -10.74
CA ALA A 440 -12.10 8.32 -11.37
C ALA A 440 -13.42 9.08 -11.57
N ALA A 441 -14.48 8.39 -12.01
CA ALA A 441 -15.81 8.98 -12.14
C ALA A 441 -16.36 9.41 -10.76
N ALA A 442 -16.26 8.57 -9.74
CA ALA A 442 -16.66 8.90 -8.38
C ALA A 442 -15.91 10.15 -7.86
N GLN A 443 -14.58 10.19 -8.00
CA GLN A 443 -13.78 11.36 -7.64
C GLN A 443 -14.18 12.61 -8.44
N ARG A 444 -14.52 12.46 -9.72
CA ARG A 444 -15.01 13.58 -10.55
C ARG A 444 -16.36 14.10 -10.04
N THR A 445 -17.28 13.23 -9.64
CA THR A 445 -18.56 13.66 -9.06
C THR A 445 -18.36 14.39 -7.73
N ILE A 446 -17.45 13.91 -6.88
CA ILE A 446 -17.10 14.59 -5.61
C ILE A 446 -16.51 15.97 -5.89
N ARG A 447 -15.56 16.07 -6.85
CA ARG A 447 -14.97 17.36 -7.26
C ARG A 447 -16.01 18.32 -7.81
N ASN A 448 -16.93 17.84 -8.63
CA ASN A 448 -18.02 18.67 -9.17
C ASN A 448 -18.96 19.17 -8.06
N ARG A 449 -19.33 18.28 -7.12
CA ARG A 449 -20.16 18.67 -5.96
C ARG A 449 -19.46 19.72 -5.09
N HIS A 450 -18.18 19.53 -4.79
CA HIS A 450 -17.40 20.51 -4.04
C HIS A 450 -17.31 21.85 -4.79
N ARG A 451 -17.14 21.83 -6.12
CA ARG A 451 -17.20 23.04 -6.95
C ARG A 451 -18.57 23.73 -6.86
N GLU A 452 -19.67 22.98 -6.91
CA GLU A 452 -21.02 23.53 -6.76
C GLU A 452 -21.24 24.15 -5.38
N GLU A 453 -20.78 23.49 -4.32
CA GLU A 453 -20.82 24.01 -2.95
C GLU A 453 -20.04 25.32 -2.82
N LEU A 454 -18.82 25.41 -3.38
CA LEU A 454 -18.05 26.65 -3.43
C LEU A 454 -18.77 27.76 -4.22
N MET A 455 -19.36 27.44 -5.37
CA MET A 455 -20.12 28.41 -6.16
C MET A 455 -21.34 28.93 -5.40
N ASN A 456 -22.02 28.06 -4.64
CA ASN A 456 -23.14 28.45 -3.80
C ASN A 456 -22.69 29.32 -2.61
N GLN A 457 -21.53 29.03 -2.01
CA GLN A 457 -20.93 29.89 -0.98
C GLN A 457 -20.59 31.28 -1.54
N ILE A 458 -19.97 31.35 -2.73
CA ILE A 458 -19.67 32.62 -3.39
C ILE A 458 -20.96 33.41 -3.67
N LYS A 459 -22.00 32.76 -4.20
CA LYS A 459 -23.30 33.39 -4.44
C LYS A 459 -23.93 33.91 -3.14
N SER A 460 -23.94 33.10 -2.07
CA SER A 460 -24.46 33.50 -0.76
C SER A 460 -23.70 34.70 -0.19
N ASN A 461 -22.37 34.70 -0.29
CA ASN A 461 -21.54 35.82 0.18
C ASN A 461 -21.78 37.09 -0.64
N LEU A 462 -21.94 36.97 -1.97
CA LEU A 462 -22.26 38.10 -2.83
C LEU A 462 -23.66 38.65 -2.53
N GLU A 463 -24.65 37.79 -2.30
CA GLU A 463 -25.99 38.22 -1.88
C GLU A 463 -25.97 38.89 -0.52
N GLN A 464 -25.19 38.37 0.44
CA GLN A 464 -25.03 38.98 1.74
C GLN A 464 -24.40 40.37 1.62
N LYS A 465 -23.31 40.52 0.85
CA LYS A 465 -22.70 41.83 0.58
C LYS A 465 -23.69 42.80 -0.07
N ARG A 466 -24.46 42.35 -1.07
CA ARG A 466 -25.51 43.19 -1.69
C ARG A 466 -26.58 43.61 -0.69
N ARG A 467 -26.97 42.74 0.25
CA ARG A 467 -27.91 43.08 1.33
C ARG A 467 -27.31 44.09 2.30
N GLU A 468 -26.05 43.94 2.67
CA GLU A 468 -25.32 44.87 3.54
C GLU A 468 -25.17 46.25 2.87
N GLU A 469 -24.80 46.29 1.58
CA GLU A 469 -24.75 47.52 0.79
C GLU A 469 -26.12 48.19 0.70
N HIS A 470 -27.18 47.43 0.43
CA HIS A 470 -28.54 47.96 0.39
C HIS A 470 -29.00 48.48 1.76
N ALA A 471 -28.66 47.78 2.85
CA ALA A 471 -28.97 48.21 4.21
C ALA A 471 -28.22 49.50 4.57
N ALA A 472 -26.95 49.62 4.20
CA ALA A 472 -26.16 50.83 4.39
C ALA A 472 -26.71 52.02 3.57
N LEU A 473 -27.13 51.77 2.32
CA LEU A 473 -27.80 52.77 1.49
C LEU A 473 -29.15 53.20 2.08
N GLU A 474 -29.95 52.26 2.59
CA GLU A 474 -31.20 52.59 3.28
C GLU A 474 -30.96 53.37 4.58
N GLU A 475 -29.93 53.02 5.36
CA GLU A 475 -29.55 53.78 6.55
C GLU A 475 -29.12 55.19 6.19
N GLY A 476 -28.31 55.35 5.14
CA GLY A 476 -27.94 56.65 4.58
C GLY A 476 -29.16 57.46 4.10
N ARG A 477 -30.12 56.81 3.42
CA ARG A 477 -31.36 57.44 2.99
C ARG A 477 -32.22 57.85 4.18
N ARG A 478 -32.38 57.00 5.20
CA ARG A 478 -33.12 57.34 6.43
C ARG A 478 -32.48 58.51 7.18
N ALA A 479 -31.15 58.56 7.22
CA ALA A 479 -30.42 59.69 7.81
C ALA A 479 -30.65 60.99 7.02
N ALA A 480 -30.62 60.92 5.68
CA ALA A 480 -30.92 62.07 4.82
C ALA A 480 -32.38 62.53 4.95
N ASP A 481 -33.34 61.60 4.98
CA ASP A 481 -34.76 61.89 5.18
C ASP A 481 -35.00 62.52 6.56
N ALA A 482 -34.38 61.98 7.62
CA ALA A 482 -34.44 62.54 8.97
C ALA A 482 -33.84 63.96 9.04
N HIS A 483 -32.71 64.20 8.37
CA HIS A 483 -32.11 65.52 8.26
C HIS A 483 -33.00 66.49 7.48
N SER A 484 -33.60 66.05 6.37
CA SER A 484 -34.56 66.84 5.59
C SER A 484 -35.80 67.20 6.43
N HIS A 485 -36.36 66.25 7.17
CA HIS A 485 -37.45 66.49 8.11
C HIS A 485 -37.08 67.52 9.19
N TYR A 486 -35.87 67.44 9.73
CA TYR A 486 -35.37 68.40 10.71
C TYR A 486 -35.25 69.82 10.12
N VAL A 487 -34.66 69.97 8.94
CA VAL A 487 -34.55 71.26 8.23
C VAL A 487 -35.94 71.84 7.91
N ASN A 488 -36.87 71.01 7.44
CA ASN A 488 -38.25 71.42 7.17
C ASN A 488 -38.99 71.88 8.43
N ASN A 489 -38.78 71.20 9.56
CA ASN A 489 -39.36 71.63 10.83
C ASN A 489 -38.79 72.98 11.28
N LEU A 490 -37.48 73.20 11.16
CA LEU A 490 -36.87 74.48 11.46
C LEU A 490 -37.36 75.60 10.52
N MET A 491 -37.57 75.31 9.24
CA MET A 491 -38.19 76.26 8.30
C MET A 491 -39.60 76.63 8.73
N LYS A 492 -40.43 75.66 9.14
CA LYS A 492 -41.78 75.91 9.68
C LYS A 492 -41.74 76.78 10.95
N VAL A 493 -40.81 76.50 11.86
CA VAL A 493 -40.63 77.31 13.08
C VAL A 493 -40.20 78.73 12.73
N LYS A 494 -39.29 78.90 11.77
CA LYS A 494 -38.87 80.22 11.25
C LYS A 494 -40.06 80.97 10.65
N GLU A 495 -40.89 80.31 9.85
CA GLU A 495 -42.08 80.90 9.25
C GLU A 495 -43.11 81.30 10.30
N MET A 496 -43.35 80.45 11.30
CA MET A 496 -44.19 80.79 12.45
C MET A 496 -43.68 81.99 13.25
N LYS A 497 -42.36 82.08 13.48
CA LYS A 497 -41.75 83.22 14.17
C LYS A 497 -41.85 84.50 13.35
N LEU A 498 -41.74 84.41 12.02
CA LEU A 498 -41.97 85.53 11.12
C LEU A 498 -43.44 85.97 11.11
N SER A 499 -44.41 85.05 11.16
CA SER A 499 -45.82 85.42 11.30
C SER A 499 -46.12 86.04 12.67
N GLU A 500 -45.57 85.50 13.77
CA GLU A 500 -45.73 86.08 15.10
C GLU A 500 -45.20 87.53 15.17
N LEU A 501 -44.07 87.81 14.52
CA LEU A 501 -43.50 89.17 14.45
C LEU A 501 -44.36 90.13 13.61
N LYS A 502 -44.98 89.63 12.53
CA LYS A 502 -45.93 90.40 11.73
C LYS A 502 -47.22 90.70 12.49
N ASP A 503 -47.77 89.72 13.18
CA ASP A 503 -48.98 89.87 14.00
C ASP A 503 -48.75 90.80 15.20
N ALA A 504 -47.53 90.84 15.74
CA ALA A 504 -47.11 91.78 16.76
C ALA A 504 -46.86 93.22 16.24
N GLY A 505 -47.00 93.46 14.93
CA GLY A 505 -46.88 94.79 14.31
C GLY A 505 -45.44 95.28 14.13
N VAL A 506 -44.44 94.38 14.12
CA VAL A 506 -43.03 94.75 13.92
C VAL A 506 -42.77 95.12 12.46
N PRO A 507 -42.18 96.30 12.15
CA PRO A 507 -41.88 96.69 10.78
C PRO A 507 -40.92 95.72 10.06
N ASP A 508 -41.18 95.46 8.77
CA ASP A 508 -40.44 94.48 7.95
C ASP A 508 -38.92 94.67 7.91
N LYS A 509 -38.42 95.90 8.09
CA LYS A 509 -36.98 96.21 8.14
C LYS A 509 -36.23 95.39 9.21
N TYR A 510 -36.88 95.12 10.34
CA TYR A 510 -36.29 94.35 11.44
C TYR A 510 -36.51 92.84 11.30
N CYS A 511 -37.32 92.39 10.34
CA CYS A 511 -37.56 90.98 10.05
C CYS A 511 -36.64 90.43 8.93
N ALA A 512 -35.95 91.31 8.20
CA ALA A 512 -35.14 90.96 7.02
C ALA A 512 -33.97 90.01 7.32
N GLU A 513 -33.34 90.12 8.50
CA GLU A 513 -32.26 89.22 8.91
C GLU A 513 -32.80 87.81 9.21
N LEU A 514 -33.93 87.72 9.92
CA LEU A 514 -34.57 86.43 10.18
C LEU A 514 -35.08 85.78 8.88
N GLN A 515 -35.60 86.58 7.93
CA GLN A 515 -36.00 86.11 6.60
C GLN A 515 -34.82 85.59 5.77
N SER A 516 -33.67 86.26 5.82
CA SER A 516 -32.46 85.85 5.07
C SER A 516 -31.64 84.75 5.76
N PHE A 517 -31.93 84.42 7.03
CA PHE A 517 -31.26 83.36 7.77
C PHE A 517 -31.43 81.99 7.09
N LYS A 518 -30.34 81.37 6.65
CA LYS A 518 -30.35 80.02 6.06
C LYS A 518 -30.42 78.95 7.14
N VAL A 519 -31.46 78.13 7.06
CA VAL A 519 -31.67 76.99 7.95
C VAL A 519 -31.06 75.76 7.28
N GLY A 520 -29.98 75.22 7.85
CA GLY A 520 -29.30 74.01 7.34
C GLY A 520 -28.08 74.29 6.46
N GLY A 521 -27.09 74.97 7.04
CA GLY A 521 -25.71 74.97 6.51
C GLY A 521 -24.89 73.86 7.14
#